data_AF-A0A519W9G6-F1
#
_entry.id   AF-A0A519W9G6-F1
#
_cell.length_a   1.000
_cell.length_b   1.000
_cell.length_c   1.000
_cell.angle_alpha   90.00
_cell.angle_beta   90.00
_cell.angle_gamma   90.00
#
_symmetry.space_group_name_H-M   'P 1'
#
loop_
_entity.id
_entity.type
_entity.pdbx_description
1 polymer ?
#
loop_
_entity_poly.entity_id
_entity_poly.type
_entity_poly.pdbx_seq_one_letter_code
_entity_poly.pdbx_strand_id
1 'polypeptide(L)'
;MSALFDVHKLAKKIKEQIGDGLTEEDILSLLLIDEEAYQRDSPRSVGKRLTLLSLEFSGIKAEDKPFHYIRQFSTGVNLWVGDNLKGKSSIFKIIRLAITGDTKMARDVLAWIKEICVEFKVGLNTYTVNLLIDGSKYTIELFNKDRQSTDLANEEERASFSIFKGGIGNYEEFIGAFFFREFDYYSMQWTQKSSVKDDPRLLTSNASWKTYFKSVFLEAEDYGKLFYGSQAELIFQMLLGLEFTYPINRIKVKKENLQNQLGLSKLAETAIAQSKAADYQKLQDELNIIIPKLAQLNLEKDAAKNVVVTTTEEELERA
;
A
#
# COMPACT_ATOMS: atom_id res chain seq x y z
N MET A 1 24.92 5.61 24.38
CA MET A 1 25.16 4.60 23.33
C MET A 1 24.20 3.46 23.58
N SER A 2 23.11 3.38 22.80
CA SER A 2 22.20 2.22 22.83
C SER A 2 22.95 1.02 22.27
N ALA A 3 22.89 -0.13 22.94
CA ALA A 3 23.48 -1.36 22.42
C ALA A 3 22.76 -1.74 21.12
N LEU A 4 23.51 -1.95 20.04
CA LEU A 4 22.94 -2.39 18.76
C LEU A 4 22.14 -3.68 18.99
N PHE A 5 20.90 -3.72 18.51
CA PHE A 5 20.06 -4.91 18.61
C PHE A 5 20.65 -6.04 17.77
N ASP A 6 20.83 -7.22 18.38
CA ASP A 6 21.40 -8.40 17.73
C ASP A 6 20.29 -9.42 17.39
N VAL A 7 19.95 -9.50 16.10
CA VAL A 7 18.91 -10.40 15.59
C VAL A 7 19.32 -11.87 15.69
N HIS A 8 20.63 -12.19 15.61
CA HIS A 8 21.13 -13.56 15.74
C HIS A 8 20.96 -14.06 17.16
N LYS A 9 21.23 -13.20 18.15
CA LYS A 9 20.96 -13.51 19.55
C LYS A 9 19.48 -13.77 19.82
N LEU A 10 18.59 -13.01 19.19
CA LEU A 10 17.14 -13.26 19.27
C LEU A 10 16.77 -14.61 18.62
N ALA A 11 17.27 -14.90 17.42
CA ALA A 11 16.98 -16.14 16.70
C ALA A 11 17.39 -17.38 17.50
N LYS A 12 18.59 -17.36 18.10
CA LYS A 12 19.06 -18.43 18.98
C LYS A 12 18.14 -18.65 20.18
N LYS A 13 17.72 -17.56 20.85
CA LYS A 13 16.80 -17.63 21.99
C LYS A 13 15.43 -18.21 21.59
N ILE A 14 14.93 -17.87 20.40
CA ILE A 14 13.67 -18.43 19.88
C ILE A 14 13.83 -19.92 19.58
N LYS A 15 14.97 -20.34 19.00
CA LYS A 15 15.26 -21.76 18.75
C LYS A 15 15.24 -22.58 20.04
N GLU A 16 15.86 -22.07 21.09
CA GLU A 16 15.84 -22.70 22.43
C GLU A 16 14.41 -22.88 22.98
N GLN A 17 13.45 -22.04 22.58
CA GLN A 17 12.05 -22.14 23.01
C GLN A 17 11.20 -23.07 22.12
N ILE A 18 11.49 -23.16 20.82
CA ILE A 18 10.69 -23.94 19.86
C ILE A 18 11.17 -25.40 19.79
N GLY A 19 12.44 -25.68 20.09
CA GLY A 19 13.03 -27.02 19.98
C GLY A 19 13.41 -27.39 18.54
N ASP A 20 13.44 -28.68 18.23
CA ASP A 20 14.06 -29.22 16.99
C ASP A 20 13.20 -29.09 15.72
N GLY A 21 12.03 -28.44 15.79
CA GLY A 21 11.10 -28.35 14.66
C GLY A 21 11.51 -27.35 13.56
N LEU A 22 12.40 -26.41 13.87
CA LEU A 22 12.90 -25.40 12.93
C LEU A 22 14.40 -25.21 13.11
N THR A 23 15.12 -25.04 12.00
CA THR A 23 16.54 -24.71 12.06
C THR A 23 16.74 -23.25 12.48
N GLU A 24 17.96 -22.90 12.88
CA GLU A 24 18.28 -21.51 13.21
C GLU A 24 18.20 -20.62 11.96
N GLU A 25 18.57 -21.19 10.81
CA GLU A 25 18.47 -20.55 9.51
C GLU A 25 17.02 -20.27 9.12
N ASP A 26 16.09 -21.19 9.40
CA ASP A 26 14.65 -20.97 9.18
C ASP A 26 14.15 -19.78 10.02
N ILE A 27 14.53 -19.73 11.30
CA ILE A 27 14.13 -18.65 12.21
C ILE A 27 14.75 -17.32 11.76
N LEU A 28 16.03 -17.32 11.39
CA LEU A 28 16.70 -16.14 10.85
C LEU A 28 16.05 -15.69 9.55
N SER A 29 15.68 -16.60 8.65
CA SER A 29 15.00 -16.26 7.40
C SER A 29 13.68 -15.54 7.66
N LEU A 30 12.99 -15.83 8.78
CA LEU A 30 11.75 -15.16 9.18
C LEU A 30 12.02 -13.76 9.75
N LEU A 31 13.04 -13.63 10.61
CA LEU A 31 13.38 -12.40 11.33
C LEU A 31 14.24 -11.41 10.52
N LEU A 32 14.97 -11.88 9.51
CA LEU A 32 15.69 -11.04 8.56
C LEU A 32 14.68 -10.38 7.62
N ILE A 33 14.66 -9.05 7.67
CA ILE A 33 13.76 -8.18 6.91
C ILE A 33 14.58 -7.38 5.89
N ASP A 34 15.45 -6.51 6.40
CA ASP A 34 16.48 -5.76 5.67
C ASP A 34 17.63 -5.43 6.64
N GLU A 35 18.82 -5.09 6.11
CA GLU A 35 20.07 -4.94 6.89
C GLU A 35 19.97 -3.91 8.03
N GLU A 36 19.11 -2.90 7.89
CA GLU A 36 18.95 -1.81 8.86
C GLU A 36 17.62 -1.85 9.62
N ALA A 37 16.78 -2.88 9.40
CA ALA A 37 15.39 -2.90 9.87
C ALA A 37 15.26 -2.62 11.37
N TYR A 38 16.15 -3.21 12.18
CA TYR A 38 16.14 -3.09 13.64
C TYR A 38 16.77 -1.79 14.15
N GLN A 39 17.34 -0.97 13.25
CA GLN A 39 17.96 0.31 13.55
C GLN A 39 17.15 1.50 13.00
N ARG A 40 16.17 1.26 12.12
CA ARG A 40 15.31 2.30 11.52
C ARG A 40 14.49 3.09 12.54
N ASP A 41 14.08 2.44 13.63
CA ASP A 41 13.32 3.10 14.72
C ASP A 41 14.22 3.84 15.71
N SER A 42 15.55 3.76 15.54
CA SER A 42 16.46 4.55 16.35
C SER A 42 16.16 6.04 16.11
N PRO A 43 16.13 6.88 17.15
CA PRO A 43 15.55 8.22 17.13
C PRO A 43 16.34 9.29 16.34
N ARG A 44 16.83 8.98 15.13
CA ARG A 44 17.50 9.94 14.23
C ARG A 44 16.53 11.03 13.73
N SER A 45 15.23 10.71 13.64
CA SER A 45 14.16 11.60 13.16
C SER A 45 13.44 12.39 14.27
N VAL A 46 13.66 12.05 15.54
CA VAL A 46 12.89 12.64 16.66
C VAL A 46 13.20 14.13 16.78
N GLY A 47 12.20 14.96 16.51
CA GLY A 47 12.27 16.41 16.67
C GLY A 47 12.15 17.22 15.39
N LYS A 48 12.18 16.60 14.20
CA LYS A 48 11.86 17.31 12.95
C LYS A 48 10.36 17.60 12.90
N ARG A 49 9.99 18.87 12.71
CA ARG A 49 8.59 19.34 12.65
C ARG A 49 8.34 20.03 11.32
N LEU A 50 7.17 19.78 10.73
CA LEU A 50 6.64 20.61 9.64
C LEU A 50 6.06 21.89 10.24
N THR A 51 6.61 23.04 9.88
CA THR A 51 6.08 24.34 10.32
C THR A 51 5.74 25.18 9.10
N LEU A 52 4.48 25.55 8.92
CA LEU A 52 4.09 26.53 7.90
C LEU A 52 4.54 27.92 8.37
N LEU A 53 5.19 28.68 7.50
CA LEU A 53 5.68 30.03 7.77
C LEU A 53 4.80 31.07 7.11
N SER A 54 4.51 30.89 5.83
CA SER A 54 3.66 31.80 5.08
C SER A 54 2.83 31.08 4.03
N LEU A 55 1.68 31.67 3.72
CA LEU A 55 0.84 31.31 2.61
C LEU A 55 0.47 32.58 1.86
N GLU A 56 0.73 32.58 0.56
CA GLU A 56 0.22 33.56 -0.37
C GLU A 56 -0.48 32.88 -1.52
N PHE A 57 -1.60 33.43 -1.96
CA PHE A 57 -2.22 33.01 -3.20
C PHE A 57 -3.01 34.13 -3.84
N SER A 58 -3.04 34.13 -5.16
CA SER A 58 -3.67 35.15 -5.99
C SER A 58 -4.58 34.51 -7.03
N GLY A 59 -5.49 35.31 -7.57
CA GLY A 59 -6.34 34.84 -8.66
C GLY A 59 -7.50 35.78 -8.96
N ILE A 60 -8.50 35.28 -9.67
CA ILE A 60 -9.61 36.05 -10.22
C ILE A 60 -10.92 35.35 -9.86
N LYS A 61 -11.72 35.98 -8.99
CA LYS A 61 -13.05 35.46 -8.63
C LYS A 61 -14.08 35.82 -9.71
N ALA A 62 -15.29 35.25 -9.60
CA ALA A 62 -16.43 35.62 -10.45
C ALA A 62 -16.57 37.14 -10.55
N GLU A 63 -16.93 37.64 -11.74
CA GLU A 63 -16.94 39.07 -12.12
C GLU A 63 -15.55 39.70 -12.35
N ASP A 64 -14.55 38.90 -12.71
CA ASP A 64 -13.18 39.34 -13.06
C ASP A 64 -12.48 40.17 -11.96
N LYS A 65 -12.88 39.99 -10.69
CA LYS A 65 -12.28 40.70 -9.57
C LYS A 65 -10.99 40.00 -9.15
N PRO A 66 -9.81 40.63 -9.34
CA PRO A 66 -8.56 40.07 -8.84
C PRO A 66 -8.58 40.10 -7.32
N PHE A 67 -7.98 39.08 -6.71
CA PHE A 67 -7.74 39.07 -5.28
C PHE A 67 -6.32 38.60 -5.01
N HIS A 68 -5.83 39.01 -3.85
CA HIS A 68 -4.53 38.64 -3.34
C HIS A 68 -4.66 38.37 -1.85
N TYR A 69 -4.25 37.18 -1.42
CA TYR A 69 -4.30 36.76 -0.03
C TYR A 69 -2.89 36.48 0.45
N ILE A 70 -2.49 37.10 1.57
CA ILE A 70 -1.21 36.86 2.23
C ILE A 70 -1.47 36.56 3.70
N ARG A 71 -0.82 35.53 4.22
CA ARG A 71 -0.81 35.21 5.64
C ARG A 71 0.55 34.72 6.10
N GLN A 72 1.04 35.35 7.16
CA GLN A 72 2.16 34.84 7.95
C GLN A 72 1.61 34.03 9.13
N PHE A 73 2.24 32.90 9.42
CA PHE A 73 1.87 32.02 10.51
C PHE A 73 2.72 32.29 11.73
N SER A 74 2.06 32.40 12.88
CA SER A 74 2.74 32.47 14.17
C SER A 74 2.97 31.05 14.71
N THR A 75 3.94 30.91 15.61
CA THR A 75 4.11 29.66 16.35
C THR A 75 2.90 29.43 17.28
N GLY A 76 2.51 28.17 17.45
CA GLY A 76 1.36 27.79 18.30
C GLY A 76 0.04 27.77 17.54
N VAL A 77 -1.02 28.27 18.18
CA VAL A 77 -2.40 28.14 17.68
C VAL A 77 -2.73 29.30 16.74
N ASN A 78 -3.04 28.97 15.49
CA ASN A 78 -3.55 29.91 14.49
C ASN A 78 -5.05 29.64 14.26
N LEU A 79 -5.86 30.69 14.23
CA LEU A 79 -7.32 30.58 14.05
C LEU A 79 -7.78 31.42 12.85
N TRP A 80 -8.62 30.81 12.00
CA TRP A 80 -9.39 31.53 10.99
C TRP A 80 -10.85 31.64 11.43
N VAL A 81 -11.30 32.87 11.65
CA VAL A 81 -12.69 33.18 12.00
C VAL A 81 -13.33 33.93 10.85
N GLY A 82 -14.56 33.56 10.50
CA GLY A 82 -15.36 34.23 9.48
C GLY A 82 -16.62 33.44 9.18
N ASP A 83 -17.54 34.03 8.43
CA ASP A 83 -18.80 33.38 8.08
C ASP A 83 -18.62 32.16 7.17
N ASN A 84 -19.67 31.38 7.03
CA ASN A 84 -19.72 30.30 6.06
C ASN A 84 -19.47 30.83 4.64
N LEU A 85 -18.86 29.99 3.80
CA LEU A 85 -18.54 30.30 2.39
C LEU A 85 -17.54 31.46 2.17
N LYS A 86 -16.82 31.90 3.20
CA LYS A 86 -15.74 32.91 3.08
C LYS A 86 -14.37 32.33 2.71
N GLY A 87 -14.29 31.06 2.30
CA GLY A 87 -13.06 30.44 1.83
C GLY A 87 -12.13 29.87 2.91
N LYS A 88 -12.58 29.76 4.17
CA LYS A 88 -11.80 29.14 5.27
C LYS A 88 -11.31 27.74 4.92
N SER A 89 -12.21 26.88 4.43
CA SER A 89 -11.85 25.52 4.00
C SER A 89 -10.97 25.51 2.74
N SER A 90 -11.09 26.53 1.87
CA SER A 90 -10.26 26.66 0.68
C SER A 90 -8.80 26.89 1.05
N ILE A 91 -8.52 27.69 2.09
CA ILE A 91 -7.16 27.92 2.61
C ILE A 91 -6.47 26.59 2.96
N PHE A 92 -7.15 25.72 3.71
CA PHE A 92 -6.61 24.41 4.06
C PHE A 92 -6.39 23.50 2.85
N LYS A 93 -7.30 23.53 1.87
CA LYS A 93 -7.15 22.77 0.62
C LYS A 93 -5.95 23.27 -0.20
N ILE A 94 -5.69 24.58 -0.23
CA ILE A 94 -4.53 25.18 -0.91
C ILE A 94 -3.24 24.72 -0.26
N ILE A 95 -3.16 24.79 1.07
CA ILE A 95 -2.02 24.28 1.84
C ILE A 95 -1.79 22.81 1.53
N ARG A 96 -2.85 21.98 1.59
CA ARG A 96 -2.80 20.55 1.26
C ARG A 96 -2.27 20.30 -0.15
N LEU A 97 -2.78 21.02 -1.16
CA LEU A 97 -2.30 20.89 -2.53
C LEU A 97 -0.79 21.17 -2.63
N ALA A 98 -0.32 22.25 -2.01
CA ALA A 98 1.10 22.61 -2.04
C ALA A 98 1.99 21.59 -1.33
N ILE A 99 1.55 20.97 -0.24
CA ILE A 99 2.40 20.05 0.53
C ILE A 99 2.18 18.56 0.19
N THR A 100 1.13 18.19 -0.55
CA THR A 100 0.91 16.79 -0.93
C THR A 100 0.81 16.56 -2.43
N GLY A 101 0.67 17.61 -3.25
CA GLY A 101 0.37 17.48 -4.68
C GLY A 101 -1.03 16.92 -4.97
N ASP A 102 -1.90 16.79 -3.96
CA ASP A 102 -3.22 16.15 -4.13
C ASP A 102 -4.22 17.14 -4.73
N THR A 103 -4.57 16.92 -6.00
CA THR A 103 -5.51 17.76 -6.76
C THR A 103 -6.97 17.49 -6.47
N LYS A 104 -7.30 16.66 -5.46
CA LYS A 104 -8.67 16.42 -4.97
C LYS A 104 -9.27 17.65 -4.25
N MET A 105 -9.03 18.83 -4.79
CA MET A 105 -9.72 20.06 -4.47
C MET A 105 -10.99 20.14 -5.32
N ALA A 106 -12.03 20.76 -4.79
CA ALA A 106 -13.24 20.97 -5.57
C ALA A 106 -12.94 21.94 -6.73
N ARG A 107 -13.46 21.62 -7.94
CA ARG A 107 -13.15 22.34 -9.19
C ARG A 107 -13.44 23.84 -9.11
N ASP A 108 -14.40 24.20 -8.27
CA ASP A 108 -14.79 25.57 -7.95
C ASP A 108 -13.65 26.39 -7.35
N VAL A 109 -12.82 25.83 -6.47
CA VAL A 109 -11.69 26.55 -5.86
C VAL A 109 -10.55 26.74 -6.86
N LEU A 110 -10.25 25.72 -7.66
CA LEU A 110 -9.21 25.78 -8.69
C LEU A 110 -9.55 26.74 -9.84
N ALA A 111 -10.84 26.98 -10.09
CA ALA A 111 -11.30 27.84 -11.19
C ALA A 111 -10.82 29.30 -11.06
N TRP A 112 -10.63 29.78 -9.82
CA TRP A 112 -10.28 31.17 -9.56
C TRP A 112 -8.87 31.39 -9.01
N ILE A 113 -8.09 30.35 -8.69
CA ILE A 113 -6.71 30.49 -8.20
C ILE A 113 -5.74 30.43 -9.38
N LYS A 114 -4.78 31.35 -9.40
CA LYS A 114 -3.73 31.43 -10.43
C LYS A 114 -2.35 31.16 -9.87
N GLU A 115 -2.06 31.62 -8.67
CA GLU A 115 -0.74 31.48 -8.07
C GLU A 115 -0.88 31.09 -6.62
N ILE A 116 0.00 30.20 -6.16
CA ILE A 116 0.12 29.77 -4.77
C ILE A 116 1.60 29.79 -4.41
N CYS A 117 1.95 30.43 -3.31
CA CYS A 117 3.26 30.36 -2.68
C CYS A 117 3.08 29.88 -1.24
N VAL A 118 3.75 28.77 -0.89
CA VAL A 118 3.77 28.25 0.49
C VAL A 118 5.20 28.15 0.96
N GLU A 119 5.50 28.85 2.04
CA GLU A 119 6.78 28.74 2.74
C GLU A 119 6.61 27.87 3.98
N PHE A 120 7.48 26.88 4.15
CA PHE A 120 7.46 25.99 5.29
C PHE A 120 8.87 25.60 5.74
N LYS A 121 8.98 25.08 6.96
CA LYS A 121 10.19 24.49 7.51
C LYS A 121 10.01 23.01 7.77
N VAL A 122 11.07 22.25 7.50
CA VAL A 122 11.24 20.89 8.05
C VAL A 122 12.50 20.90 8.91
N GLY A 123 12.31 20.80 10.23
CA GLY A 123 13.42 20.99 11.17
C GLY A 123 13.98 22.41 11.07
N LEU A 124 15.23 22.55 10.62
CA LEU A 124 15.93 23.84 10.50
C LEU A 124 15.92 24.40 9.06
N ASN A 125 15.55 23.58 8.08
CA ASN A 125 15.60 23.95 6.67
C ASN A 125 14.29 24.63 6.26
N THR A 126 14.40 25.77 5.58
CA THR A 126 13.26 26.48 4.98
C THR A 126 13.11 26.08 3.53
N TYR A 127 11.87 25.90 3.10
CA TYR A 127 11.49 25.56 1.75
C TYR A 127 10.35 26.45 1.27
N THR A 128 10.34 26.73 -0.03
CA THR A 128 9.28 27.51 -0.68
C THR A 128 8.75 26.74 -1.87
N VAL A 129 7.43 26.55 -1.90
CA VAL A 129 6.72 25.94 -3.02
C VAL A 129 5.97 27.03 -3.76
N ASN A 130 6.25 27.16 -5.05
CA ASN A 130 5.53 28.03 -5.97
C ASN A 130 4.71 27.17 -6.93
N LEU A 131 3.40 27.40 -7.01
CA LEU A 131 2.51 26.80 -8.01
C LEU A 131 1.89 27.91 -8.86
N LEU A 132 2.01 27.77 -10.17
CA LEU A 132 1.27 28.52 -11.17
C LEU A 132 0.20 27.61 -11.79
N ILE A 133 -1.03 28.08 -11.82
CA ILE A 133 -2.21 27.35 -12.28
C ILE A 133 -2.79 28.08 -13.50
N ASP A 134 -2.72 27.42 -14.65
CA ASP A 134 -3.33 27.88 -15.89
C ASP A 134 -4.31 26.82 -16.43
N GLY A 135 -5.58 26.97 -16.04
CA GLY A 135 -6.62 26.01 -16.36
C GLY A 135 -6.33 24.65 -15.73
N SER A 136 -6.02 23.64 -16.56
CA SER A 136 -5.63 22.30 -16.11
C SER A 136 -4.12 22.11 -15.95
N LYS A 137 -3.31 23.09 -16.37
CA LYS A 137 -1.84 23.02 -16.31
C LYS A 137 -1.34 23.60 -15.01
N TYR A 138 -0.39 22.88 -14.42
CA TYR A 138 0.29 23.27 -13.19
C TYR A 138 1.78 23.38 -13.51
N THR A 139 2.40 24.50 -13.14
CA THR A 139 3.86 24.64 -13.10
C THR A 139 4.25 24.80 -11.65
N ILE A 140 5.07 23.88 -11.16
CA ILE A 140 5.41 23.78 -9.73
C ILE A 140 6.91 23.82 -9.59
N GLU A 141 7.38 24.65 -8.67
CA GLU A 141 8.79 24.73 -8.28
C GLU A 141 8.91 24.64 -6.76
N LEU A 142 9.87 23.83 -6.29
CA LEU A 142 10.24 23.74 -4.88
C LEU A 142 11.67 24.23 -4.71
N PHE A 143 11.89 25.14 -3.77
CA PHE A 143 13.19 25.70 -3.43
C PHE A 143 13.60 25.33 -2.01
N ASN A 144 14.91 25.16 -1.77
CA ASN A 144 15.50 25.00 -0.42
C ASN A 144 15.86 26.35 0.23
N LYS A 145 15.04 27.38 0.00
CA LYS A 145 15.22 28.74 0.51
C LYS A 145 13.89 29.34 0.91
N ASP A 146 13.96 30.37 1.76
CA ASP A 146 12.83 31.25 2.03
C ASP A 146 12.45 32.04 0.77
N ARG A 147 11.22 32.56 0.77
CA ARG A 147 10.68 33.26 -0.38
C ARG A 147 11.46 34.51 -0.75
N GLN A 148 11.85 35.32 0.23
CA GLN A 148 12.54 36.57 -0.04
C GLN A 148 13.83 36.32 -0.81
N SER A 149 14.58 35.28 -0.41
CA SER A 149 15.75 34.82 -1.13
C SER A 149 15.43 34.35 -2.55
N THR A 150 14.31 33.65 -2.78
CA THR A 150 13.94 33.20 -4.13
C THR A 150 13.45 34.32 -5.05
N ASP A 151 12.78 35.33 -4.50
CA ASP A 151 12.22 36.46 -5.27
C ASP A 151 13.31 37.45 -5.69
N LEU A 152 14.38 37.57 -4.89
CA LEU A 152 15.53 38.44 -5.17
C LEU A 152 16.62 37.76 -6.02
N ALA A 153 16.57 36.44 -6.15
CA ALA A 153 17.56 35.66 -6.87
C ALA A 153 17.47 35.89 -8.39
N ASN A 154 18.62 35.97 -9.04
CA ASN A 154 18.68 35.87 -10.50
C ASN A 154 18.38 34.42 -10.97
N GLU A 155 18.28 34.19 -12.29
CA GLU A 155 17.94 32.86 -12.81
C GLU A 155 18.94 31.76 -12.42
N GLU A 156 20.24 32.06 -12.40
CA GLU A 156 21.29 31.10 -12.03
C GLU A 156 21.23 30.76 -10.53
N GLU A 157 21.09 31.77 -9.68
CA GLU A 157 20.91 31.59 -8.23
C GLU A 157 19.64 30.81 -7.93
N ARG A 158 18.54 31.15 -8.58
CA ARG A 158 17.25 30.47 -8.41
C ARG A 158 17.32 29.02 -8.86
N ALA A 159 18.04 28.71 -9.93
CA ALA A 159 18.31 27.33 -10.34
C ALA A 159 19.13 26.56 -9.30
N SER A 160 20.08 27.22 -8.61
CA SER A 160 20.90 26.59 -7.57
C SER A 160 20.11 26.17 -6.31
N PHE A 161 19.00 26.86 -6.02
CA PHE A 161 18.12 26.53 -4.89
C PHE A 161 16.99 25.57 -5.27
N SER A 162 16.77 25.33 -6.56
CA SER A 162 15.67 24.52 -7.07
C SER A 162 15.90 23.04 -6.78
N ILE A 163 14.96 22.42 -6.07
CA ILE A 163 14.94 20.99 -5.77
C ILE A 163 13.99 20.25 -6.71
N PHE A 164 12.99 20.96 -7.23
CA PHE A 164 12.02 20.41 -8.17
C PHE A 164 11.51 21.50 -9.09
N LYS A 165 11.30 21.12 -10.36
CA LYS A 165 10.57 21.90 -11.35
C LYS A 165 9.78 20.94 -12.24
N GLY A 166 8.47 21.10 -12.30
CA GLY A 166 7.65 20.20 -13.10
C GLY A 166 6.15 20.43 -12.96
N GLY A 167 5.38 19.52 -13.57
CA GLY A 167 3.93 19.52 -13.47
C GLY A 167 3.41 18.70 -12.29
N ILE A 168 2.11 18.81 -12.04
CA ILE A 168 1.43 18.19 -10.89
C ILE A 168 1.56 16.66 -10.83
N GLY A 169 1.58 15.98 -11.98
CA GLY A 169 1.68 14.51 -12.03
C GLY A 169 2.98 13.98 -11.43
N ASN A 170 4.10 14.67 -11.66
CA ASN A 170 5.40 14.29 -11.09
C ASN A 170 5.57 14.83 -9.66
N TYR A 171 4.81 15.87 -9.31
CA TYR A 171 4.94 16.55 -8.03
C TYR A 171 4.39 15.72 -6.86
N GLU A 172 3.25 15.04 -7.00
CA GLU A 172 2.68 14.20 -5.92
C GLU A 172 3.66 13.10 -5.48
N GLU A 173 4.32 12.43 -6.43
CA GLU A 173 5.34 11.43 -6.14
C GLU A 173 6.60 12.07 -5.53
N PHE A 174 7.11 13.12 -6.16
CA PHE A 174 8.31 13.82 -5.69
C PHE A 174 8.15 14.36 -4.28
N ILE A 175 7.06 15.08 -3.98
CA ILE A 175 6.85 15.71 -2.67
C ILE A 175 6.65 14.64 -1.59
N GLY A 176 6.07 13.49 -1.95
CA GLY A 176 5.96 12.34 -1.06
C GLY A 176 7.33 11.77 -0.69
N ALA A 177 8.20 11.54 -1.68
CA ALA A 177 9.56 11.07 -1.44
C ALA A 177 10.41 12.11 -0.69
N PHE A 178 10.23 13.39 -1.00
CA PHE A 178 10.85 14.51 -0.30
C PHE A 178 10.53 14.46 1.19
N PHE A 179 9.25 14.40 1.58
CA PHE A 179 8.90 14.40 3.00
C PHE A 179 9.34 13.12 3.72
N PHE A 180 9.33 11.96 3.07
CA PHE A 180 9.87 10.74 3.66
C PHE A 180 11.35 10.87 3.98
N ARG A 181 12.12 11.44 3.04
CA ARG A 181 13.55 11.70 3.25
C ARG A 181 13.76 12.75 4.33
N GLU A 182 13.08 13.89 4.25
CA GLU A 182 13.31 14.99 5.20
C GLU A 182 12.94 14.59 6.63
N PHE A 183 11.89 13.79 6.83
CA PHE A 183 11.51 13.28 8.16
C PHE A 183 12.18 11.96 8.55
N ASP A 184 13.01 11.38 7.68
CA ASP A 184 13.55 10.02 7.82
C ASP A 184 12.45 9.00 8.15
N TYR A 185 11.28 9.15 7.52
CA TYR A 185 10.19 8.19 7.66
C TYR A 185 10.44 6.94 6.83
N TYR A 186 9.97 5.81 7.33
CA TYR A 186 9.90 4.56 6.60
C TYR A 186 8.47 4.25 6.20
N SER A 187 8.31 3.50 5.10
CA SER A 187 6.98 3.11 4.63
C SER A 187 6.45 1.92 5.44
N MET A 188 5.44 2.17 6.27
CA MET A 188 4.67 1.13 6.95
C MET A 188 3.87 0.31 5.95
N GLN A 189 3.74 -0.99 6.21
CA GLN A 189 2.96 -1.89 5.36
C GLN A 189 1.75 -2.45 6.10
N TRP A 190 0.72 -2.78 5.33
CA TRP A 190 -0.38 -3.61 5.80
C TRP A 190 -0.86 -4.49 4.67
N THR A 191 -1.54 -5.57 5.05
CA THR A 191 -2.19 -6.44 4.08
C THR A 191 -3.63 -6.02 3.85
N GLN A 192 -4.12 -6.24 2.63
CA GLN A 192 -5.50 -6.01 2.26
C GLN A 192 -5.97 -7.07 1.27
N LYS A 193 -7.27 -7.40 1.29
CA LYS A 193 -7.85 -8.29 0.28
C LYS A 193 -7.79 -7.64 -1.09
N SER A 194 -7.62 -8.45 -2.12
CA SER A 194 -7.79 -8.00 -3.50
C SER A 194 -9.17 -7.38 -3.68
N SER A 195 -9.25 -6.25 -4.37
CA SER A 195 -10.52 -5.64 -4.78
C SER A 195 -11.16 -6.38 -5.96
N VAL A 196 -10.42 -7.30 -6.58
CA VAL A 196 -10.92 -8.16 -7.65
C VAL A 196 -11.82 -9.23 -7.03
N LYS A 197 -13.05 -9.34 -7.55
CA LYS A 197 -14.01 -10.33 -7.10
C LYS A 197 -13.42 -11.73 -7.26
N ASP A 198 -13.57 -12.57 -6.23
CA ASP A 198 -13.11 -13.96 -6.20
C ASP A 198 -11.58 -14.15 -6.31
N ASP A 199 -10.78 -13.09 -6.14
CA ASP A 199 -9.33 -13.20 -5.99
C ASP A 199 -8.98 -13.38 -4.49
N PRO A 200 -8.57 -14.58 -4.06
CA PRO A 200 -8.34 -14.87 -2.66
C PRO A 200 -6.97 -14.37 -2.17
N ARG A 201 -6.17 -13.78 -3.07
CA ARG A 201 -4.83 -13.29 -2.74
C ARG A 201 -4.89 -12.08 -1.81
N LEU A 202 -3.92 -12.07 -0.91
CA LEU A 202 -3.65 -10.95 -0.03
C LEU A 202 -2.62 -10.04 -0.69
N LEU A 203 -2.95 -8.75 -0.80
CA LEU A 203 -2.07 -7.72 -1.34
C LEU A 203 -1.38 -6.97 -0.21
N THR A 204 -0.14 -6.55 -0.42
CA THR A 204 0.58 -5.67 0.50
C THR A 204 0.49 -4.23 0.00
N SER A 205 0.08 -3.31 0.87
CA SER A 205 0.03 -1.88 0.61
C SER A 205 1.04 -1.13 1.47
N ASN A 206 1.54 -0.03 0.93
CA ASN A 206 2.57 0.81 1.53
C ASN A 206 1.97 2.14 1.98
N ALA A 207 2.41 2.64 3.14
CA ALA A 207 2.14 3.99 3.58
C ALA A 207 2.81 4.98 2.63
N SER A 208 2.07 6.01 2.26
CA SER A 208 2.53 7.15 1.47
C SER A 208 2.47 8.44 2.29
N TRP A 209 3.07 9.52 1.77
CA TRP A 209 2.98 10.82 2.43
C TRP A 209 1.53 11.26 2.61
N LYS A 210 0.66 10.97 1.65
CA LYS A 210 -0.78 11.20 1.76
C LYS A 210 -1.41 10.48 2.95
N THR A 211 -0.91 9.29 3.29
CA THR A 211 -1.38 8.51 4.45
C THR A 211 -0.93 9.17 5.75
N TYR A 212 0.33 9.59 5.83
CA TYR A 212 0.87 10.32 6.99
C TYR A 212 0.26 11.71 7.14
N PHE A 213 0.02 12.42 6.04
CA PHE A 213 -0.55 13.75 6.08
C PHE A 213 -1.94 13.76 6.73
N LYS A 214 -2.73 12.70 6.55
CA LYS A 214 -4.03 12.53 7.21
C LYS A 214 -3.94 12.36 8.73
N SER A 215 -2.81 11.95 9.29
CA SER A 215 -2.66 11.90 10.75
C SER A 215 -2.38 13.27 11.37
N VAL A 216 -1.93 14.24 10.57
CA VAL A 216 -1.63 15.63 11.01
C VAL A 216 -2.67 16.65 10.53
N PHE A 217 -3.45 16.32 9.50
CA PHE A 217 -4.50 17.17 8.96
C PHE A 217 -5.87 16.47 9.08
N LEU A 218 -6.72 17.02 9.94
CA LEU A 218 -8.02 16.44 10.31
C LEU A 218 -9.15 17.32 9.78
N GLU A 219 -9.99 16.78 8.89
CA GLU A 219 -11.22 17.44 8.46
C GLU A 219 -12.41 17.02 9.36
N ALA A 220 -13.48 17.82 9.37
CA ALA A 220 -14.68 17.51 10.16
C ALA A 220 -15.33 16.18 9.72
N GLU A 221 -15.20 15.79 8.45
CA GLU A 221 -15.69 14.50 7.93
C GLU A 221 -14.84 13.30 8.37
N ASP A 222 -13.59 13.56 8.77
CA ASP A 222 -12.71 12.53 9.35
C ASP A 222 -13.08 12.27 10.82
N TYR A 223 -13.88 13.14 11.45
CA TYR A 223 -14.36 12.96 12.83
C TYR A 223 -15.26 11.71 12.92
N GLY A 224 -14.76 10.66 13.58
CA GLY A 224 -15.43 9.35 13.71
C GLY A 224 -15.07 8.31 12.63
N LYS A 225 -14.46 8.72 11.51
CA LYS A 225 -13.88 7.82 10.47
C LYS A 225 -12.36 7.77 10.52
N LEU A 226 -11.79 8.52 11.46
CA LEU A 226 -10.40 8.93 11.48
C LEU A 226 -9.43 7.75 11.33
N PHE A 227 -9.84 6.54 11.70
CA PHE A 227 -8.93 5.40 11.77
C PHE A 227 -9.65 4.09 11.40
N TYR A 228 -9.72 3.74 10.10
CA TYR A 228 -10.13 2.40 9.68
C TYR A 228 -8.97 1.42 9.82
N GLY A 229 -9.07 0.49 10.77
CA GLY A 229 -8.10 -0.58 11.00
C GLY A 229 -6.84 -0.15 11.76
N SER A 230 -5.97 -1.12 12.05
CA SER A 230 -4.72 -0.92 12.81
C SER A 230 -3.67 0.00 12.12
N GLN A 231 -3.99 0.63 10.98
CA GLN A 231 -3.06 1.45 10.20
C GLN A 231 -2.71 2.76 10.93
N ALA A 232 -3.71 3.37 11.56
CA ALA A 232 -3.54 4.61 12.30
C ALA A 232 -2.65 4.44 13.53
N GLU A 233 -2.88 3.35 14.26
CA GLU A 233 -2.08 2.98 15.41
C GLU A 233 -0.61 2.81 15.00
N LEU A 234 -0.35 2.11 13.90
CA LEU A 234 0.99 1.91 13.35
C LEU A 234 1.67 3.24 12.96
N ILE A 235 0.94 4.13 12.30
CA ILE A 235 1.45 5.47 11.94
C ILE A 235 1.74 6.28 13.21
N PHE A 236 0.87 6.21 14.21
CA PHE A 236 1.07 6.91 15.48
C PHE A 236 2.27 6.37 16.26
N GLN A 237 2.45 5.05 16.31
CA GLN A 237 3.63 4.41 16.91
C GLN A 237 4.93 4.86 16.22
N MET A 238 4.93 4.95 14.89
CA MET A 238 6.06 5.50 14.14
C MET A 238 6.32 6.96 14.49
N LEU A 239 5.28 7.80 14.52
CA LEU A 239 5.42 9.23 14.84
C LEU A 239 5.92 9.47 16.28
N LEU A 240 5.60 8.57 17.20
CA LEU A 240 6.14 8.55 18.56
C LEU A 240 7.58 8.03 18.64
N GLY A 241 8.10 7.42 17.57
CA GLY A 241 9.43 6.82 17.53
C GLY A 241 9.56 5.63 18.48
N LEU A 242 8.51 4.80 18.60
CA LEU A 242 8.58 3.61 19.44
C LEU A 242 9.57 2.60 18.83
N GLU A 243 10.49 2.10 19.66
CA GLU A 243 11.47 1.11 19.24
C GLU A 243 10.79 -0.14 18.66
N PHE A 244 11.39 -0.69 17.60
CA PHE A 244 10.93 -1.89 16.90
C PHE A 244 9.59 -1.78 16.17
N THR A 245 9.01 -0.58 16.03
CA THR A 245 7.79 -0.36 15.21
C THR A 245 7.95 -0.89 13.78
N TYR A 246 9.05 -0.59 13.10
CA TYR A 246 9.32 -1.07 11.75
C TYR A 246 9.47 -2.60 11.64
N PRO A 247 10.36 -3.26 12.40
CA PRO A 247 10.53 -4.70 12.29
C PRO A 247 9.29 -5.47 12.75
N ILE A 248 8.56 -5.00 13.78
CA ILE A 248 7.28 -5.61 14.17
C ILE A 248 6.27 -5.53 13.02
N ASN A 249 6.17 -4.38 12.35
CA ASN A 249 5.29 -4.21 11.20
C ASN A 249 5.63 -5.21 10.07
N ARG A 250 6.91 -5.33 9.73
CA ARG A 250 7.39 -6.21 8.66
C ARG A 250 7.18 -7.69 8.99
N ILE A 251 7.47 -8.11 10.22
CA ILE A 251 7.21 -9.48 10.68
C ILE A 251 5.71 -9.78 10.66
N LYS A 252 4.87 -8.83 11.08
CA LYS A 252 3.40 -8.98 11.05
C LYS A 252 2.89 -9.18 9.62
N VAL A 253 3.31 -8.34 8.67
CA VAL A 253 2.93 -8.47 7.25
C VAL A 253 3.40 -9.79 6.65
N LYS A 254 4.64 -10.21 6.97
CA LYS A 254 5.19 -11.50 6.54
C LYS A 254 4.38 -12.67 7.08
N LYS A 255 4.01 -12.63 8.36
CA LYS A 255 3.13 -13.63 9.00
C LYS A 255 1.78 -13.71 8.28
N GLU A 256 1.13 -12.58 8.02
CA GLU A 256 -0.18 -12.54 7.34
C GLU A 256 -0.11 -13.13 5.92
N ASN A 257 0.95 -12.81 5.17
CA ASN A 257 1.19 -13.39 3.84
C ASN A 257 1.42 -14.91 3.89
N LEU A 258 2.25 -15.39 4.82
CA LEU A 258 2.48 -16.83 5.00
C LEU A 258 1.21 -17.58 5.42
N GLN A 259 0.37 -16.98 6.28
CA GLN A 259 -0.91 -17.55 6.68
C GLN A 259 -1.90 -17.61 5.50
N ASN A 260 -1.93 -16.58 4.64
CA ASN A 260 -2.73 -16.63 3.42
C ASN A 260 -2.25 -17.74 2.49
N GLN A 261 -0.95 -17.84 2.23
CA GLN A 261 -0.36 -18.89 1.39
C GLN A 261 -0.70 -20.29 1.92
N LEU A 262 -0.56 -20.52 3.22
CA LEU A 262 -0.93 -21.79 3.84
C LEU A 262 -2.43 -22.10 3.66
N GLY A 263 -3.29 -21.08 3.80
CA GLY A 263 -4.72 -21.21 3.55
C GLY A 263 -5.04 -21.59 2.11
N LEU A 264 -4.38 -20.94 1.14
CA LEU A 264 -4.54 -21.24 -0.29
C LEU A 264 -4.06 -22.65 -0.63
N SER A 265 -2.91 -23.08 -0.09
CA SER A 265 -2.40 -24.45 -0.29
C SER A 265 -3.37 -25.50 0.24
N LYS A 266 -3.93 -25.30 1.45
CA LYS A 266 -4.93 -26.23 2.02
C LYS A 266 -6.22 -26.29 1.19
N LEU A 267 -6.67 -25.15 0.66
CA LEU A 267 -7.82 -25.11 -0.24
C LEU A 267 -7.55 -25.87 -1.54
N ALA A 268 -6.36 -25.69 -2.13
CA ALA A 268 -5.94 -26.41 -3.33
C ALA A 268 -5.83 -27.93 -3.08
N GLU A 269 -5.24 -28.35 -1.97
CA GLU A 269 -5.18 -29.76 -1.57
C GLU A 269 -6.57 -30.38 -1.41
N THR A 270 -7.49 -29.66 -0.76
CA THR A 270 -8.88 -30.09 -0.58
C THR A 270 -9.60 -30.23 -1.92
N ALA A 271 -9.41 -29.27 -2.83
CA ALA A 271 -9.99 -29.32 -4.18
C ALA A 271 -9.45 -30.48 -5.01
N ILE A 272 -8.14 -30.76 -4.93
CA ILE A 272 -7.51 -31.91 -5.59
C ILE A 272 -8.06 -33.22 -5.02
N ALA A 273 -8.18 -33.33 -3.69
CA ALA A 273 -8.73 -34.52 -3.04
C ALA A 273 -10.19 -34.78 -3.46
N GLN A 274 -11.02 -33.71 -3.53
CA GLN A 274 -12.40 -33.80 -4.01
C GLN A 274 -12.49 -34.21 -5.48
N SER A 275 -11.64 -33.65 -6.35
CA SER A 275 -11.58 -34.04 -7.77
C SER A 275 -11.20 -35.52 -7.91
N LYS A 276 -10.16 -35.97 -7.21
CA LYS A 276 -9.72 -37.37 -7.24
C LYS A 276 -10.81 -38.32 -6.74
N ALA A 277 -11.54 -37.94 -5.69
CA ALA A 277 -12.67 -38.74 -5.19
C ALA A 277 -13.80 -38.82 -6.22
N ALA A 278 -14.13 -37.70 -6.89
CA ALA A 278 -15.13 -37.68 -7.96
C ALA A 278 -14.72 -38.52 -9.18
N ASP A 279 -13.45 -38.46 -9.58
CA ASP A 279 -12.90 -39.25 -10.69
C ASP A 279 -12.88 -40.74 -10.35
N TYR A 280 -12.50 -41.10 -9.12
CA TYR A 280 -12.55 -42.48 -8.63
C TYR A 280 -13.99 -43.02 -8.64
N GLN A 281 -14.96 -42.22 -8.18
CA GLN A 281 -16.38 -42.60 -8.21
C GLN A 281 -16.85 -42.88 -9.64
N LYS A 282 -16.51 -42.01 -10.61
CA LYS A 282 -16.85 -42.21 -12.03
C LYS A 282 -16.24 -43.48 -12.61
N LEU A 283 -14.95 -43.72 -12.35
CA LEU A 283 -14.27 -44.94 -12.80
C LEU A 283 -14.92 -46.19 -12.20
N GLN A 284 -15.35 -46.12 -10.94
CA GLN A 284 -16.02 -47.22 -10.27
C GLN A 284 -17.42 -47.48 -10.86
N ASP A 285 -18.17 -46.42 -11.18
CA ASP A 285 -19.46 -46.52 -11.87
C ASP A 285 -19.29 -47.12 -13.28
N GLU A 286 -18.27 -46.71 -14.04
CA GLU A 286 -17.93 -47.28 -15.35
C GLU A 286 -17.54 -48.76 -15.25
N LEU A 287 -16.73 -49.12 -14.25
CA LEU A 287 -16.31 -50.51 -14.01
C LEU A 287 -17.54 -51.40 -13.70
N ASN A 288 -18.46 -50.88 -12.89
CA ASN A 288 -19.71 -51.57 -12.54
C ASN A 288 -20.64 -51.76 -13.74
N ILE A 289 -20.51 -50.96 -14.80
CA ILE A 289 -21.25 -51.14 -16.06
C ILE A 289 -20.53 -52.12 -17.00
N ILE A 290 -19.19 -52.06 -17.05
CA ILE A 290 -18.38 -52.87 -17.98
C ILE A 290 -18.29 -54.33 -17.54
N ILE A 291 -18.16 -54.61 -16.23
CA ILE A 291 -18.06 -55.98 -15.70
C ILE A 291 -19.26 -56.85 -16.10
N PRO A 292 -20.52 -56.41 -15.91
CA PRO A 292 -21.68 -57.17 -16.36
C PRO A 292 -21.74 -57.36 -17.88
N LYS A 293 -21.35 -56.34 -18.66
CA LYS A 293 -21.30 -56.43 -20.14
C LYS A 293 -20.26 -57.44 -20.61
N LEU A 294 -19.08 -57.48 -19.99
CA LEU A 294 -18.05 -58.48 -20.28
C LEU A 294 -18.52 -59.90 -19.90
N ALA A 295 -19.22 -60.05 -18.78
CA ALA A 295 -19.80 -61.33 -18.38
C ALA A 295 -20.85 -61.82 -19.40
N GLN A 296 -21.72 -60.92 -19.89
CA GLN A 296 -22.67 -61.24 -20.97
C GLN A 296 -21.97 -61.64 -22.27
N LEU A 297 -20.98 -60.87 -22.71
CA LEU A 297 -20.23 -61.17 -23.94
C LEU A 297 -19.47 -62.50 -23.85
N ASN A 298 -18.94 -62.85 -22.67
CA ASN A 298 -18.30 -64.15 -22.46
C ASN A 298 -19.31 -65.30 -22.47
N LEU A 299 -20.50 -65.13 -21.86
CA LEU A 299 -21.58 -66.11 -21.94
C LEU A 299 -22.06 -66.33 -23.39
N GLU A 300 -22.17 -65.26 -24.18
CA GLU A 300 -22.51 -65.32 -25.60
C GLU A 300 -21.42 -66.04 -26.42
N LYS A 301 -20.14 -65.81 -26.09
CA LYS A 301 -19.01 -66.45 -26.75
C LYS A 301 -18.88 -67.94 -26.42
N ASP A 302 -19.18 -68.33 -25.19
CA ASP A 302 -19.20 -69.73 -24.76
C ASP A 302 -20.43 -70.47 -25.32
N ALA A 303 -21.58 -69.80 -25.44
CA ALA A 303 -22.74 -70.31 -26.17
C ALA A 303 -22.43 -70.51 -27.67
N ALA A 304 -21.73 -69.57 -28.31
CA ALA A 304 -21.31 -69.69 -29.71
C ALA A 304 -20.30 -70.82 -29.94
N LYS A 305 -19.41 -71.11 -28.98
CA LYS A 305 -18.51 -72.28 -29.05
C LYS A 305 -19.25 -73.60 -28.92
N ASN A 306 -20.24 -73.70 -28.03
CA ASN A 306 -21.02 -74.92 -27.87
C ASN A 306 -21.90 -75.22 -29.10
N VAL A 307 -22.41 -74.20 -29.79
CA VAL A 307 -23.19 -74.37 -31.03
C VAL A 307 -22.35 -74.96 -32.16
N VAL A 308 -21.06 -74.56 -32.29
CA VAL A 308 -20.15 -75.09 -33.33
C VAL A 308 -19.75 -76.55 -33.09
N VAL A 309 -19.69 -76.98 -31.82
CA VAL A 309 -19.42 -78.39 -31.48
C VAL A 309 -20.64 -79.27 -31.76
N THR A 310 -21.86 -78.79 -31.48
CA THR A 310 -23.09 -79.56 -31.75
C THR A 310 -23.42 -79.66 -33.24
N THR A 311 -23.14 -78.64 -34.06
CA THR A 311 -23.36 -78.75 -35.52
C THR A 311 -22.36 -79.67 -36.20
N THR A 312 -21.15 -79.82 -35.68
CA THR A 312 -20.17 -80.78 -36.22
C THR A 312 -20.49 -82.23 -35.84
N GLU A 313 -21.15 -82.50 -34.71
CA GLU A 313 -21.64 -83.85 -34.37
C GLU A 313 -22.92 -84.22 -35.13
N GLU A 314 -23.88 -83.30 -35.31
CA GLU A 314 -25.11 -83.59 -36.08
C GLU A 314 -24.88 -83.75 -37.60
N GLU A 315 -23.85 -83.13 -38.17
CA GLU A 315 -23.48 -83.34 -39.58
C GLU A 315 -22.71 -84.64 -39.81
N LEU A 316 -22.03 -85.18 -38.78
CA LEU A 316 -21.33 -86.47 -38.85
C LEU A 316 -22.26 -87.69 -38.66
N GLU A 317 -23.41 -87.53 -37.99
CA GLU A 317 -24.44 -88.57 -37.92
C GLU A 317 -25.35 -88.65 -39.17
N ARG A 318 -25.20 -87.72 -40.12
CA ARG A 318 -25.98 -87.68 -41.38
C ARG A 318 -25.19 -87.98 -42.66
N ALA A 319 -23.94 -88.44 -42.55
CA ALA A 319 -23.11 -88.91 -43.67
C ALA A 319 -22.79 -90.41 -43.55
#